data_AF-A0AAN9V842-F1
#
_entry.id   AF-A0AAN9V842-F1
#
_cell.length_a   1.000
_cell.length_b   1.000
_cell.length_c   1.000
_cell.angle_alpha   90.00
_cell.angle_beta   90.00
_cell.angle_gamma   90.00
#
_symmetry.space_group_name_H-M   'P 1'
#
loop_
_entity.id
_entity.type
_entity.pdbx_description
1 polymer ?
#
loop_
_entity_poly.entity_id
_entity_poly.type
_entity_poly.pdbx_seq_one_letter_code
_entity_poly.pdbx_strand_id
1 'polypeptide(L)'
;LHNFFLKDNSAVIQEYLAKFSHLIAFHDPDLANHLAGISFIPELFAIPWFLTMFSHVFPLHKILHLWDKLLLGDASFPLFVGLAILRQLRDTLLASGFNECILLFSDLPEVDMERCVNDSIEMYCSTPRSVTYRQHEYQPPPQSKSSEVNADLEMTPIPVSELQSEFCPRISAANLLELLDLQHIKYSRPKVIVVDIRSSEEYNRGAVPNSVNIPFSTVNISERILPTSPETAHLQNNKGKVIAIVGSRGPSMPQFAEVLVKSSFPRVCTLHRGIQVLRSANILVVPGAM
;
A
#
# COMPACT_ATOMS: atom_id res chain seq x y z
N LEU A 1 -4.36 -18.31 1.55
CA LEU A 1 -5.72 -17.79 1.82
C LEU A 1 -6.33 -18.53 3.01
N HIS A 2 -6.03 -18.13 4.26
CA HIS A 2 -6.53 -18.81 5.47
C HIS A 2 -7.88 -18.23 5.91
N ASN A 3 -8.81 -19.09 6.36
CA ASN A 3 -10.21 -18.78 6.66
C ASN A 3 -11.05 -18.17 5.51
N PHE A 4 -10.44 -17.95 4.34
CA PHE A 4 -11.07 -17.29 3.20
C PHE A 4 -12.25 -18.08 2.61
N PHE A 5 -12.30 -19.41 2.80
CA PHE A 5 -13.33 -20.29 2.23
C PHE A 5 -14.31 -20.85 3.29
N LEU A 6 -14.32 -20.30 4.50
CA LEU A 6 -15.25 -20.70 5.55
C LEU A 6 -16.63 -20.06 5.37
N LYS A 7 -17.66 -20.62 6.04
CA LYS A 7 -19.06 -20.17 5.95
C LYS A 7 -19.27 -18.71 6.38
N ASP A 8 -18.46 -18.21 7.31
CA ASP A 8 -18.47 -16.82 7.81
C ASP A 8 -17.14 -16.11 7.45
N ASN A 9 -16.83 -16.03 6.16
CA ASN A 9 -15.60 -15.43 5.62
C ASN A 9 -15.72 -13.95 5.25
N SER A 10 -16.87 -13.31 5.51
CA SER A 10 -17.16 -11.94 5.07
C SER A 10 -16.10 -10.95 5.55
N ALA A 11 -15.74 -10.98 6.83
CA ALA A 11 -14.68 -10.12 7.37
C ALA A 11 -13.32 -10.33 6.69
N VAL A 12 -12.99 -11.59 6.35
CA VAL A 12 -11.74 -11.94 5.65
C VAL A 12 -11.74 -11.38 4.23
N ILE A 13 -12.85 -11.54 3.50
CA ILE A 13 -12.99 -11.01 2.15
C ILE A 13 -12.94 -9.48 2.16
N GLN A 14 -13.64 -8.84 3.09
CA GLN A 14 -13.66 -7.38 3.21
C GLN A 14 -12.27 -6.81 3.57
N GLU A 15 -11.52 -7.45 4.47
CA GLU A 15 -10.11 -7.10 4.72
C GLU A 15 -9.28 -7.24 3.43
N TYR A 16 -9.46 -8.34 2.70
CA TYR A 16 -8.72 -8.62 1.47
C TYR A 16 -8.98 -7.58 0.37
N LEU A 17 -10.24 -7.20 0.19
CA LEU A 17 -10.66 -6.18 -0.79
C LEU A 17 -10.20 -4.78 -0.38
N ALA A 18 -10.26 -4.43 0.90
CA ALA A 18 -9.71 -3.16 1.38
C ALA A 18 -8.20 -3.05 1.10
N LYS A 19 -7.45 -4.15 1.31
CA LYS A 19 -6.02 -4.22 0.94
C LYS A 19 -5.81 -4.13 -0.56
N PHE A 20 -6.70 -4.70 -1.36
CA PHE A 20 -6.65 -4.55 -2.81
C PHE A 20 -6.86 -3.08 -3.24
N SER A 21 -7.85 -2.38 -2.68
CA SER A 21 -8.06 -0.94 -2.90
C SER A 21 -6.81 -0.12 -2.56
N HIS A 22 -6.20 -0.37 -1.40
CA HIS A 22 -4.97 0.30 -0.98
C HIS A 22 -3.81 0.04 -1.92
N LEU A 23 -3.70 -1.19 -2.45
CA LEU A 23 -2.67 -1.55 -3.41
C LEU A 23 -2.89 -0.86 -4.78
N ILE A 24 -4.14 -0.70 -5.23
CA ILE A 24 -4.44 0.09 -6.43
C ILE A 24 -3.95 1.52 -6.22
N ALA A 25 -4.30 2.16 -5.09
CA ALA A 25 -3.83 3.51 -4.76
C ALA A 25 -2.30 3.61 -4.65
N PHE A 26 -1.64 2.57 -4.13
CA PHE A 26 -0.18 2.53 -3.98
C PHE A 26 0.54 2.40 -5.34
N HIS A 27 0.00 1.64 -6.29
CA HIS A 27 0.67 1.38 -7.58
C HIS A 27 0.19 2.30 -8.72
N ASP A 28 -1.10 2.63 -8.76
CA ASP A 28 -1.74 3.46 -9.79
C ASP A 28 -2.72 4.45 -9.14
N PRO A 29 -2.21 5.58 -8.62
CA PRO A 29 -3.05 6.57 -7.94
C PRO A 29 -4.10 7.18 -8.87
N ASP A 30 -3.80 7.35 -10.16
CA ASP A 30 -4.73 7.90 -11.14
C ASP A 30 -5.94 6.97 -11.33
N LEU A 31 -5.69 5.67 -11.51
CA LEU A 31 -6.74 4.67 -11.59
C LEU A 31 -7.55 4.61 -10.28
N ALA A 32 -6.89 4.61 -9.12
CA ALA A 32 -7.57 4.61 -7.83
C ALA A 32 -8.50 5.81 -7.67
N ASN A 33 -8.03 7.01 -8.01
CA ASN A 33 -8.80 8.25 -7.95
C ASN A 33 -10.01 8.21 -8.90
N HIS A 34 -9.82 7.71 -10.13
CA HIS A 34 -10.90 7.56 -11.10
C HIS A 34 -11.98 6.60 -10.60
N LEU A 35 -11.58 5.38 -10.22
CA LEU A 35 -12.49 4.35 -9.71
C LEU A 35 -13.27 4.84 -8.47
N ALA A 36 -12.59 5.51 -7.54
CA ALA A 36 -13.24 6.14 -6.39
C ALA A 36 -14.22 7.25 -6.80
N GLY A 37 -13.85 8.07 -7.79
CA GLY A 37 -14.69 9.15 -8.32
C GLY A 37 -16.00 8.65 -8.94
N ILE A 38 -15.97 7.49 -9.61
CA ILE A 38 -17.16 6.85 -10.17
C ILE A 38 -17.83 5.84 -9.21
N SER A 39 -17.36 5.75 -7.95
CA SER A 39 -17.83 4.80 -6.94
C SER A 39 -17.77 3.32 -7.39
N PHE A 40 -16.77 2.98 -8.19
CA PHE A 40 -16.55 1.61 -8.69
C PHE A 40 -15.53 0.90 -7.80
N ILE A 41 -16.03 0.16 -6.81
CA ILE A 41 -15.23 -0.46 -5.75
C ILE A 41 -14.91 -1.94 -6.04
N PRO A 42 -13.80 -2.50 -5.53
CA PRO A 42 -13.41 -3.89 -5.77
C PRO A 42 -14.44 -4.97 -5.43
N GLU A 43 -15.34 -4.72 -4.49
CA GLU A 43 -16.45 -5.61 -4.11
C GLU A 43 -17.32 -5.98 -5.32
N LEU A 44 -17.40 -5.10 -6.33
CA LEU A 44 -18.22 -5.30 -7.52
C LEU A 44 -17.62 -6.28 -8.52
N PHE A 45 -16.29 -6.45 -8.56
CA PHE A 45 -15.63 -7.20 -9.63
C PHE A 45 -14.55 -8.20 -9.16
N ALA A 46 -13.92 -7.99 -8.00
CA ALA A 46 -12.74 -8.75 -7.60
C ALA A 46 -13.05 -9.97 -6.70
N ILE A 47 -14.26 -10.09 -6.15
CA ILE A 47 -14.64 -11.25 -5.32
C ILE A 47 -14.48 -12.56 -6.10
N PRO A 48 -15.00 -12.71 -7.35
CA PRO A 48 -14.81 -13.93 -8.12
C PRO A 48 -13.33 -14.20 -8.42
N TRP A 49 -12.52 -13.15 -8.62
CA TRP A 49 -11.09 -13.29 -8.93
C TRP A 49 -10.36 -14.06 -7.85
N PHE A 50 -10.56 -13.65 -6.59
CA PHE A 50 -9.87 -14.26 -5.45
C PHE A 50 -10.49 -15.60 -5.04
N LEU A 51 -11.83 -15.76 -5.12
CA LEU A 51 -12.48 -17.03 -4.78
C LEU A 51 -12.17 -18.15 -5.77
N THR A 52 -12.01 -17.82 -7.06
CA THR A 52 -11.79 -18.80 -8.13
C THR A 52 -10.33 -18.86 -8.58
N MET A 53 -9.44 -18.13 -7.91
CA MET A 53 -8.03 -18.01 -8.26
C MET A 53 -7.83 -17.71 -9.76
N PHE A 54 -8.60 -16.74 -10.27
CA PHE A 54 -8.59 -16.25 -11.65
C PHE A 54 -8.98 -17.27 -12.73
N SER A 55 -9.54 -18.43 -12.38
CA SER A 55 -9.91 -19.49 -13.36
C SER A 55 -10.95 -19.10 -14.39
N HIS A 56 -11.76 -18.07 -14.11
CA HIS A 56 -12.71 -17.52 -15.10
C HIS A 56 -12.12 -16.37 -15.92
N VAL A 57 -10.94 -15.84 -15.55
CA VAL A 57 -10.26 -14.77 -16.29
C VAL A 57 -9.37 -15.36 -17.39
N PHE A 58 -8.70 -16.48 -17.10
CA PHE A 58 -7.76 -17.10 -18.02
C PHE A 58 -8.24 -18.47 -18.50
N PRO A 59 -7.98 -18.85 -19.76
CA PRO A 59 -8.20 -20.21 -20.24
C PRO A 59 -7.43 -21.24 -19.40
N LEU A 60 -8.07 -22.39 -19.14
CA LEU A 60 -7.54 -23.44 -18.23
C LEU A 60 -6.12 -23.91 -18.60
N HIS A 61 -5.80 -24.00 -19.89
CA HIS A 61 -4.46 -24.46 -20.32
C HIS A 61 -3.36 -23.43 -20.03
N LYS A 62 -3.70 -22.14 -19.98
CA LYS A 62 -2.73 -21.08 -19.64
C LYS A 62 -2.61 -20.97 -18.11
N ILE A 63 -3.71 -21.06 -17.37
CA ILE A 63 -3.74 -20.69 -15.94
C ILE A 63 -2.85 -21.56 -15.05
N LEU A 64 -2.51 -22.78 -15.49
CA LEU A 64 -1.57 -23.64 -14.76
C LEU A 64 -0.22 -22.94 -14.49
N HIS A 65 0.29 -22.15 -15.45
CA HIS A 65 1.53 -21.39 -15.27
C HIS A 65 1.40 -20.28 -14.21
N LEU A 66 0.23 -19.65 -14.13
CA LEU A 66 -0.08 -18.67 -13.10
C LEU A 66 -0.22 -19.35 -11.73
N TRP A 67 -0.87 -20.52 -11.68
CA TRP A 67 -1.06 -21.30 -10.46
C TRP A 67 0.26 -21.80 -9.88
N ASP A 68 1.24 -22.18 -10.70
CA ASP A 68 2.58 -22.52 -10.23
C ASP A 68 3.21 -21.36 -9.43
N LYS A 69 3.02 -20.12 -9.87
CA LYS A 69 3.51 -18.93 -9.14
C LYS A 69 2.66 -18.63 -7.91
N LEU A 70 1.34 -18.74 -7.99
CA LEU A 70 0.43 -18.52 -6.87
C LEU A 70 0.66 -19.51 -5.72
N LEU A 71 0.99 -20.77 -6.03
CA LEU A 71 1.28 -21.80 -5.04
C LEU A 71 2.64 -21.61 -4.36
N LEU A 72 3.59 -20.97 -5.04
CA LEU A 72 4.90 -20.61 -4.47
C LEU A 72 4.88 -19.29 -3.70
N GLY A 73 3.98 -18.38 -4.05
CA GLY A 73 3.80 -17.09 -3.39
C GLY A 73 3.09 -17.19 -2.04
N ASP A 74 3.17 -16.12 -1.25
CA ASP A 74 2.37 -16.01 -0.03
C ASP A 74 0.91 -15.62 -0.34
N ALA A 75 0.08 -15.47 0.70
CA ALA A 75 -1.34 -15.18 0.50
C ALA A 75 -1.59 -13.77 -0.09
N SER A 76 -0.57 -12.91 -0.20
CA SER A 76 -0.67 -11.57 -0.80
C SER A 76 -0.47 -11.59 -2.32
N PHE A 77 0.23 -12.60 -2.87
CA PHE A 77 0.50 -12.68 -4.30
C PHE A 77 -0.74 -12.56 -5.22
N PRO A 78 -1.91 -13.16 -4.89
CA PRO A 78 -3.12 -12.97 -5.71
C PRO A 78 -3.56 -11.51 -5.85
N LEU A 79 -3.31 -10.65 -4.86
CA LEU A 79 -3.60 -9.21 -4.96
C LEU A 79 -2.82 -8.57 -6.12
N PHE A 80 -1.56 -8.97 -6.31
CA PHE A 80 -0.71 -8.44 -7.38
C PHE A 80 -1.10 -8.96 -8.76
N VAL A 81 -1.66 -10.17 -8.85
CA VAL A 81 -2.29 -10.68 -10.07
C VAL A 81 -3.51 -9.84 -10.44
N GLY A 82 -4.36 -9.51 -9.46
CA GLY A 82 -5.47 -8.59 -9.66
C GLY A 82 -5.01 -7.21 -10.15
N LEU A 83 -3.92 -6.67 -9.58
CA LEU A 83 -3.34 -5.40 -10.02
C LEU A 83 -2.81 -5.47 -11.45
N ALA A 84 -2.18 -6.58 -11.84
CA ALA A 84 -1.63 -6.76 -13.16
C ALA A 84 -2.72 -6.84 -14.23
N ILE A 85 -3.87 -7.45 -13.91
CA ILE A 85 -5.06 -7.41 -14.76
C ILE A 85 -5.55 -5.96 -14.92
N LEU A 86 -5.72 -5.22 -13.81
CA LEU A 86 -6.14 -3.82 -13.86
C LEU A 86 -5.17 -2.94 -14.66
N ARG A 87 -3.86 -3.20 -14.57
CA ARG A 87 -2.82 -2.49 -15.33
C ARG A 87 -2.98 -2.69 -16.84
N GLN A 88 -3.41 -3.87 -17.29
CA GLN A 88 -3.67 -4.14 -18.71
C GLN A 88 -4.97 -3.48 -19.19
N LEU A 89 -5.97 -3.33 -18.31
CA LEU A 89 -7.26 -2.70 -18.60
C LEU A 89 -7.26 -1.17 -18.38
N ARG A 90 -6.14 -0.62 -17.90
CA ARG A 90 -6.03 0.74 -17.35
C ARG A 90 -6.60 1.81 -18.26
N ASP A 91 -6.19 1.83 -19.52
CA ASP A 91 -6.57 2.92 -20.43
C ASP A 91 -8.08 2.88 -20.74
N THR A 92 -8.66 1.69 -20.88
CA THR A 92 -10.11 1.51 -21.04
C THR A 92 -10.85 1.92 -19.77
N LEU A 93 -10.35 1.53 -18.59
CA LEU A 93 -10.97 1.86 -17.30
C LEU A 93 -11.00 3.38 -17.07
N LEU A 94 -9.90 4.09 -17.34
CA LEU A 94 -9.81 5.53 -17.20
C LEU A 94 -10.73 6.29 -18.17
N ALA A 95 -11.04 5.70 -19.33
CA ALA A 95 -12.00 6.25 -20.29
C ALA A 95 -13.46 5.89 -19.98
N SER A 96 -13.72 5.01 -19.01
CA SER A 96 -15.03 4.42 -18.73
C SER A 96 -15.70 5.04 -17.50
N GLY A 97 -17.03 5.14 -17.54
CA GLY A 97 -17.86 5.43 -16.36
C GLY A 97 -18.23 4.14 -15.62
N PHE A 98 -19.10 4.28 -14.61
CA PHE A 98 -19.54 3.16 -13.78
C PHE A 98 -20.18 2.02 -14.60
N ASN A 99 -21.10 2.35 -15.51
CA ASN A 99 -21.84 1.35 -16.29
C ASN A 99 -20.93 0.64 -17.30
N GLU A 100 -20.03 1.38 -17.94
CA GLU A 100 -19.05 0.85 -18.88
C GLU A 100 -18.08 -0.11 -18.19
N CYS A 101 -17.66 0.22 -16.95
CA CYS A 101 -16.87 -0.69 -16.12
C CYS A 101 -17.63 -1.99 -15.80
N ILE A 102 -18.92 -1.91 -15.42
CA ILE A 102 -19.73 -3.13 -15.17
C ILE A 102 -19.76 -4.04 -16.40
N LEU A 103 -19.93 -3.47 -17.60
CA LEU A 103 -19.91 -4.22 -18.85
C LEU A 103 -18.53 -4.82 -19.12
N LEU A 104 -17.46 -4.05 -18.95
CA LEU A 104 -16.09 -4.50 -19.17
C LEU A 104 -15.71 -5.69 -18.27
N PHE A 105 -16.12 -5.70 -17.01
CA PHE A 105 -15.83 -6.82 -16.09
C PHE A 105 -16.78 -8.01 -16.26
N SER A 106 -17.93 -7.81 -16.90
CA SER A 106 -18.86 -8.90 -17.24
C SER A 106 -18.36 -9.72 -18.43
N ASP A 107 -17.69 -9.06 -19.38
CA ASP A 107 -17.06 -9.67 -20.56
C ASP A 107 -15.63 -9.14 -20.70
N LEU A 108 -14.72 -9.73 -19.93
CA LEU A 108 -13.33 -9.30 -19.87
C LEU A 108 -12.63 -9.54 -21.22
N PRO A 109 -11.90 -8.53 -21.75
CA PRO A 109 -11.09 -8.74 -22.94
C PRO A 109 -9.94 -9.72 -22.65
N GLU A 110 -9.31 -10.27 -23.70
CA GLU A 110 -8.19 -11.20 -23.52
C GLU A 110 -7.04 -10.52 -22.77
N VAL A 111 -6.69 -11.08 -21.61
CA VAL A 111 -5.57 -10.63 -20.77
C VAL A 111 -4.33 -11.43 -21.13
N ASP A 112 -3.22 -10.75 -21.40
CA ASP A 112 -1.93 -11.38 -21.63
C ASP A 112 -1.40 -11.97 -20.32
N MET A 113 -1.25 -13.29 -20.28
CA MET A 113 -0.82 -14.01 -19.08
C MET A 113 0.65 -13.79 -18.74
N GLU A 114 1.55 -13.81 -19.74
CA GLU A 114 2.98 -13.66 -19.47
C GLU A 114 3.27 -12.28 -18.91
N ARG A 115 2.66 -11.25 -19.52
CA ARG A 115 2.70 -9.89 -19.00
C ARG A 115 2.09 -9.82 -17.60
N CYS A 116 0.94 -10.47 -17.38
CA CYS A 116 0.30 -10.49 -16.07
C CYS A 116 1.23 -11.05 -14.98
N VAL A 117 1.89 -12.18 -15.24
CA VAL A 117 2.82 -12.81 -14.30
C VAL A 117 4.03 -11.91 -14.03
N ASN A 118 4.63 -11.34 -15.07
CA ASN A 118 5.80 -10.47 -14.96
C ASN A 118 5.47 -9.21 -14.15
N ASP A 119 4.38 -8.51 -14.49
CA ASP A 119 3.92 -7.32 -13.79
C ASP A 119 3.58 -7.63 -12.32
N SER A 120 2.98 -8.79 -12.04
CA SER A 120 2.67 -9.23 -10.67
C SER A 120 3.94 -9.40 -9.83
N ILE A 121 4.97 -10.04 -10.38
CA ILE A 121 6.25 -10.26 -9.69
C ILE A 121 6.97 -8.92 -9.48
N GLU A 122 7.00 -8.05 -10.49
CA GLU A 122 7.59 -6.70 -10.37
C GLU A 122 6.95 -5.93 -9.22
N MET A 123 5.61 -5.85 -9.20
CA MET A 123 4.88 -5.13 -8.17
C MET A 123 5.10 -5.76 -6.79
N TYR A 124 4.99 -7.09 -6.69
CA TYR A 124 5.22 -7.84 -5.44
C TYR A 124 6.62 -7.57 -4.87
N CYS A 125 7.68 -7.64 -5.69
CA CYS A 125 9.05 -7.39 -5.23
C CYS A 125 9.33 -5.93 -4.89
N SER A 126 8.59 -4.99 -5.48
CA SER A 126 8.76 -3.56 -5.24
C SER A 126 7.93 -3.03 -4.05
N THR A 127 7.07 -3.85 -3.47
CA THR A 127 6.14 -3.46 -2.41
C THR A 127 6.59 -3.99 -1.05
N PRO A 128 6.73 -3.13 -0.02
CA PRO A 128 7.11 -3.58 1.32
C PRO A 128 6.11 -4.58 1.88
N ARG A 129 6.58 -5.69 2.47
CA ARG A 129 5.70 -6.79 2.92
C ARG A 129 4.60 -6.35 3.90
N SER A 130 4.88 -5.41 4.79
CA SER A 130 3.89 -4.89 5.75
C SER A 130 2.71 -4.16 5.11
N VAL A 131 2.84 -3.65 3.88
CA VAL A 131 1.75 -2.99 3.13
C VAL A 131 0.56 -3.95 2.94
N THR A 132 0.85 -5.22 2.70
CA THR A 132 -0.14 -6.28 2.48
C THR A 132 -0.45 -7.10 3.72
N TYR A 133 -0.01 -6.67 4.90
CA TYR A 133 -0.30 -7.36 6.15
C TYR A 133 -1.81 -7.50 6.38
N ARG A 134 -2.23 -8.70 6.78
CA ARG A 134 -3.62 -9.05 7.12
C ARG A 134 -3.66 -9.88 8.38
N GLN A 135 -4.66 -9.65 9.22
CA GLN A 135 -4.86 -10.43 10.44
C GLN A 135 -5.13 -11.91 10.15
N HIS A 136 -5.89 -12.18 9.08
CA HIS A 136 -6.33 -13.53 8.75
C HIS A 136 -5.33 -14.33 7.89
N GLU A 137 -4.12 -13.80 7.68
CA GLU A 137 -3.06 -14.56 7.03
C GLU A 137 -2.57 -15.71 7.91
N TYR A 138 -2.30 -16.87 7.31
CA TYR A 138 -1.76 -18.01 8.06
C TYR A 138 -0.35 -17.64 8.54
N GLN A 139 -0.19 -17.52 9.86
CA GLN A 139 1.13 -17.43 10.47
C GLN A 139 1.57 -18.85 10.84
N PRO A 140 2.65 -19.40 10.24
CA PRO A 140 3.18 -20.67 10.68
C PRO A 140 3.57 -20.57 12.16
N PRO A 141 3.42 -21.64 12.95
CA PRO A 141 3.78 -21.64 14.36
C PRO A 141 5.25 -21.22 14.50
N PRO A 142 5.60 -20.38 15.50
CA PRO A 142 6.93 -19.82 15.61
C PRO A 142 7.95 -20.95 15.77
N GLN A 143 8.75 -21.19 14.73
CA GLN A 143 9.91 -22.05 14.81
C GLN A 143 10.98 -21.33 15.65
N SER A 144 11.44 -22.02 16.69
CA SER A 144 12.43 -21.63 17.69
C SER A 144 13.46 -20.54 17.30
N LYS A 145 13.44 -19.45 18.10
CA LYS A 145 14.55 -18.55 18.52
C LYS A 145 15.35 -17.79 17.44
N SER A 146 15.06 -16.50 17.33
CA SER A 146 15.98 -15.34 17.36
C SER A 146 15.20 -14.16 16.78
N SER A 147 14.76 -13.19 17.58
CA SER A 147 15.58 -12.04 17.94
C SER A 147 14.74 -11.15 18.85
N GLU A 148 15.38 -10.34 19.68
CA GLU A 148 14.80 -9.19 20.40
C GLU A 148 14.31 -8.10 19.41
N VAL A 149 13.57 -8.48 18.36
CA VAL A 149 12.91 -7.52 17.47
C VAL A 149 11.80 -6.91 18.30
N ASN A 150 11.90 -5.61 18.54
CA ASN A 150 10.90 -4.89 19.30
C ASN A 150 9.54 -5.08 18.63
N ALA A 151 8.68 -5.91 19.22
CA ALA A 151 7.37 -6.27 18.68
C ALA A 151 6.50 -5.03 18.40
N ASP A 152 6.82 -3.89 19.02
CA ASP A 152 6.16 -2.62 18.75
C ASP A 152 6.42 -2.05 17.35
N LEU A 153 7.46 -2.51 16.65
CA LEU A 153 7.82 -2.06 15.31
C LEU A 153 7.07 -2.81 14.19
N GLU A 154 6.42 -3.93 14.52
CA GLU A 154 5.70 -4.77 13.57
C GLU A 154 4.24 -4.33 13.37
N MET A 155 3.60 -4.89 12.34
CA MET A 155 2.17 -4.70 12.11
C MET A 155 1.35 -5.39 13.19
N THR A 156 0.23 -4.75 13.55
CA THR A 156 -0.82 -5.34 14.37
C THR A 156 -2.12 -5.33 13.57
N PRO A 157 -3.10 -6.19 13.93
CA PRO A 157 -4.41 -6.17 13.29
C PRO A 157 -5.05 -4.77 13.27
N ILE A 158 -5.65 -4.42 12.14
CA ILE A 158 -6.38 -3.17 11.93
C ILE A 158 -7.84 -3.52 11.66
N PRO A 159 -8.81 -2.91 12.35
CA PRO A 159 -10.23 -3.14 12.08
C PRO A 159 -10.58 -2.87 10.60
N VAL A 160 -11.44 -3.70 10.03
CA VAL A 160 -11.88 -3.55 8.62
C VAL A 160 -12.49 -2.18 8.35
N SER A 161 -13.25 -1.62 9.29
CA SER A 161 -13.83 -0.29 9.17
C SER A 161 -12.77 0.83 9.10
N GLU A 162 -11.64 0.66 9.76
CA GLU A 162 -10.49 1.59 9.70
C GLU A 162 -9.74 1.39 8.38
N LEU A 163 -9.56 0.16 7.90
CA LEU A 163 -8.98 -0.08 6.57
C LEU A 163 -9.83 0.54 5.45
N GLN A 164 -11.16 0.41 5.53
CA GLN A 164 -12.08 0.93 4.52
C GLN A 164 -12.20 2.46 4.54
N SER A 165 -11.90 3.12 5.67
CA SER A 165 -11.90 4.58 5.74
C SER A 165 -10.59 5.21 5.25
N GLU A 166 -9.53 4.41 5.11
CA GLU A 166 -8.23 4.86 4.61
C GLU A 166 -8.12 4.64 3.10
N PHE A 167 -7.50 5.61 2.40
CA PHE A 167 -7.24 5.50 0.97
C PHE A 167 -5.89 4.84 0.62
N CYS A 168 -4.99 4.75 1.61
CA CYS A 168 -3.61 4.32 1.44
C CYS A 168 -3.27 3.20 2.43
N PRO A 169 -2.32 2.32 2.08
CA PRO A 169 -1.88 1.29 3.01
C PRO A 169 -1.03 1.86 4.15
N ARG A 170 -0.86 1.05 5.20
CA ARG A 170 0.12 1.29 6.28
C ARG A 170 1.40 0.50 6.07
N ILE A 171 2.52 1.03 6.54
CA ILE A 171 3.81 0.34 6.60
C ILE A 171 4.24 0.16 8.06
N SER A 172 4.88 -0.98 8.37
CA SER A 172 5.47 -1.20 9.69
C SER A 172 6.70 -0.34 9.91
N ALA A 173 7.03 -0.04 11.16
CA ALA A 173 8.27 0.65 11.48
C ALA A 173 9.49 -0.21 11.09
N ALA A 174 9.42 -1.53 11.26
CA ALA A 174 10.49 -2.45 10.85
C ALA A 174 10.80 -2.36 9.35
N ASN A 175 9.79 -2.40 8.47
CA ASN A 175 10.03 -2.24 7.03
C ASN A 175 10.42 -0.80 6.66
N LEU A 176 9.90 0.22 7.35
CA LEU A 176 10.35 1.60 7.14
C LEU A 176 11.86 1.74 7.39
N LEU A 177 12.36 1.15 8.48
CA LEU A 177 13.78 1.13 8.80
C LEU A 177 14.63 0.39 7.76
N GLU A 178 14.13 -0.74 7.24
CA GLU A 178 14.77 -1.46 6.14
C GLU A 178 14.89 -0.58 4.88
N LEU A 179 13.85 0.17 4.54
CA LEU A 179 13.85 1.05 3.37
C LEU A 179 14.75 2.28 3.52
N LEU A 180 14.92 2.77 4.74
CA LEU A 180 15.84 3.87 5.06
C LEU A 180 17.31 3.44 4.98
N ASP A 181 17.60 2.14 4.87
CA ASP A 181 18.95 1.56 4.89
C ASP A 181 19.79 2.05 6.10
N LEU A 182 19.13 2.30 7.25
CA LEU A 182 19.80 2.79 8.47
C LEU A 182 20.82 1.81 9.04
N GLN A 183 20.75 0.55 8.60
CA GLN A 183 21.70 -0.50 8.98
C GLN A 183 22.81 -0.72 7.93
N HIS A 184 22.85 0.06 6.84
CA HIS A 184 23.82 -0.05 5.74
C HIS A 184 24.01 -1.49 5.20
N ILE A 185 22.95 -2.30 5.19
CA ILE A 185 23.07 -3.73 4.89
C ILE A 185 23.29 -3.96 3.39
N LYS A 186 22.90 -3.02 2.51
CA LYS A 186 22.84 -3.27 1.06
C LYS A 186 23.55 -2.23 0.16
N TYR A 187 24.34 -1.29 0.72
CA TYR A 187 25.03 -0.23 -0.06
C TYR A 187 24.12 0.45 -1.11
N SER A 188 22.84 0.64 -0.81
CA SER A 188 21.85 1.08 -1.80
C SER A 188 21.29 2.46 -1.43
N ARG A 189 21.01 3.30 -2.43
CA ARG A 189 20.35 4.59 -2.17
C ARG A 189 19.00 4.35 -1.47
N PRO A 190 18.60 5.20 -0.51
CA PRO A 190 17.35 5.03 0.22
C PRO A 190 16.16 4.96 -0.74
N LYS A 191 15.33 3.94 -0.53
CA LYS A 191 14.16 3.61 -1.38
C LYS A 191 12.88 4.31 -0.92
N VAL A 192 12.98 5.12 0.14
CA VAL A 192 11.87 5.82 0.78
C VAL A 192 12.19 7.30 0.98
N ILE A 193 11.15 8.12 0.93
CA ILE A 193 11.12 9.49 1.39
C ILE A 193 10.20 9.52 2.60
N VAL A 194 10.69 10.02 3.73
CA VAL A 194 9.87 10.17 4.93
C VAL A 194 9.35 11.59 5.00
N VAL A 195 8.02 11.72 5.08
CA VAL A 195 7.35 13.02 5.24
C VAL A 195 6.80 13.09 6.65
N ASP A 196 7.41 13.92 7.49
CA ASP A 196 6.95 14.17 8.85
C ASP A 196 5.92 15.31 8.83
N ILE A 197 4.67 14.96 9.16
CA ILE A 197 3.53 15.90 9.11
C ILE A 197 3.24 16.59 10.44
N ARG A 198 4.09 16.39 11.46
CA ARG A 198 3.95 17.08 12.75
C ARG A 198 4.32 18.56 12.63
N SER A 199 4.02 19.30 13.68
CA SER A 199 4.48 20.69 13.81
C SER A 199 6.01 20.78 13.73
N SER A 200 6.53 21.89 13.22
CA SER A 200 7.98 22.10 13.14
C SER A 200 8.65 22.08 14.52
N GLU A 201 7.94 22.46 15.58
CA GLU A 201 8.43 22.34 16.96
C GLU A 201 8.65 20.88 17.36
N GLU A 202 7.67 19.99 17.12
CA GLU A 202 7.80 18.57 17.41
C GLU A 202 8.83 17.86 16.54
N TYR A 203 8.98 18.29 15.30
CA TYR A 203 9.99 17.81 14.36
C TYR A 203 11.40 18.15 14.87
N ASN A 204 11.63 19.41 15.26
CA ASN A 204 12.92 19.87 15.77
C ASN A 204 13.33 19.23 17.10
N ARG A 205 12.36 18.73 17.88
CA ARG A 205 12.63 17.94 19.11
C ARG A 205 13.12 16.51 18.83
N GLY A 206 12.95 16.01 17.62
CA GLY A 206 13.34 14.66 17.23
C GLY A 206 12.49 14.16 16.07
N ALA A 207 13.15 13.82 14.97
CA ALA A 207 12.54 13.37 13.73
C ALA A 207 13.24 12.13 13.18
N VAL A 208 12.62 11.49 12.20
CA VAL A 208 13.26 10.37 11.49
C VAL A 208 14.45 10.91 10.68
N PRO A 209 15.61 10.24 10.66
CA PRO A 209 16.75 10.68 9.87
C PRO A 209 16.39 10.91 8.40
N ASN A 210 16.88 12.00 7.81
CA ASN A 210 16.62 12.40 6.41
C ASN A 210 15.13 12.59 6.06
N SER A 211 14.25 12.73 7.05
CA SER A 211 12.85 13.07 6.81
C SER A 211 12.66 14.54 6.48
N VAL A 212 11.60 14.84 5.74
CA VAL A 212 11.20 16.18 5.32
C VAL A 212 10.00 16.62 6.15
N ASN A 213 10.04 17.79 6.78
CA ASN A 213 8.91 18.30 7.56
C ASN A 213 7.93 19.06 6.67
N ILE A 214 6.68 18.57 6.58
CA ILE A 214 5.58 19.26 5.91
C ILE A 214 4.39 19.24 6.87
N PRO A 215 4.29 20.21 7.79
CA PRO A 215 3.26 20.18 8.84
C PRO A 215 1.85 20.07 8.25
N PHE A 216 1.02 19.22 8.83
CA PHE A 216 -0.35 18.99 8.38
C PHE A 216 -1.18 20.29 8.27
N SER A 217 -0.92 21.27 9.14
CA SER A 217 -1.56 22.58 9.14
C SER A 217 -1.30 23.42 7.89
N THR A 218 -0.29 23.08 7.09
CA THR A 218 0.05 23.79 5.84
C THR A 218 -0.71 23.26 4.63
N VAL A 219 -1.39 22.11 4.76
CA VAL A 219 -2.15 21.50 3.67
C VAL A 219 -3.61 21.92 3.74
N ASN A 220 -4.10 22.46 2.62
CA ASN A 220 -5.52 22.73 2.47
C ASN A 220 -6.24 21.46 2.01
N ILE A 221 -6.94 20.79 2.94
CA ILE A 221 -7.67 19.54 2.66
C ILE A 221 -8.84 19.78 1.69
N SER A 222 -9.50 20.95 1.75
CA SER A 222 -10.66 21.23 0.90
C SER A 222 -10.25 21.45 -0.55
N GLU A 223 -9.17 22.19 -0.77
CA GLU A 223 -8.62 22.44 -2.10
C GLU A 223 -7.76 21.28 -2.61
N ARG A 224 -7.28 20.40 -1.72
CA ARG A 224 -6.44 19.24 -2.04
C ARG A 224 -5.13 19.63 -2.73
N ILE A 225 -4.61 20.82 -2.41
CA ILE A 225 -3.39 21.38 -2.97
C ILE A 225 -2.28 21.27 -1.94
N LEU A 226 -1.15 20.70 -2.34
CA LEU A 226 0.08 20.74 -1.57
C LEU A 226 0.66 22.16 -1.58
N PRO A 227 1.20 22.65 -0.46
CA PRO A 227 1.84 23.96 -0.43
C PRO A 227 2.99 24.00 -1.43
N THR A 228 3.19 25.13 -2.09
CA THR A 228 4.38 25.31 -2.93
C THR A 228 5.56 25.59 -2.01
N SER A 229 6.45 24.61 -1.84
CA SER A 229 7.61 24.71 -0.96
C SER A 229 8.79 23.87 -1.49
N PRO A 230 10.03 24.13 -1.05
CA PRO A 230 11.19 23.30 -1.41
C PRO A 230 10.99 21.81 -1.07
N GLU A 231 10.28 21.53 0.02
CA GLU A 231 9.94 20.19 0.50
C GLU A 231 8.98 19.47 -0.43
N THR A 232 7.94 20.15 -0.93
CA THR A 232 7.01 19.57 -1.90
C THR A 232 7.65 19.43 -3.28
N ALA A 233 8.57 20.32 -3.66
CA ALA A 233 9.41 20.14 -4.84
C ALA A 233 10.34 18.91 -4.69
N HIS A 234 10.89 18.66 -3.50
CA HIS A 234 11.70 17.47 -3.23
C HIS A 234 10.90 16.17 -3.43
N LEU A 235 9.63 16.15 -2.97
CA LEU A 235 8.71 15.03 -3.22
C LEU A 235 8.46 14.81 -4.71
N GLN A 236 8.22 15.89 -5.47
CA GLN A 236 8.01 15.80 -6.92
C GLN A 236 9.25 15.27 -7.66
N ASN A 237 10.44 15.72 -7.27
CA ASN A 237 11.70 15.32 -7.89
C ASN A 237 12.10 13.87 -7.61
N ASN A 238 11.50 13.24 -6.59
CA ASN A 238 11.78 11.86 -6.21
C ASN A 238 10.57 10.94 -6.41
N LYS A 239 9.67 11.28 -7.35
CA LYS A 239 8.56 10.40 -7.76
C LYS A 239 9.10 9.01 -8.11
N GLY A 240 8.44 7.98 -7.58
CA GLY A 240 8.80 6.57 -7.78
C GLY A 240 9.47 5.90 -6.58
N LYS A 241 9.94 6.66 -5.59
CA LYS A 241 10.28 6.12 -4.26
C LYS A 241 9.01 5.89 -3.43
N VAL A 242 9.10 5.04 -2.41
CA VAL A 242 8.04 4.93 -1.40
C VAL A 242 7.96 6.25 -0.64
N ILE A 243 6.76 6.78 -0.42
CA ILE A 243 6.52 7.98 0.38
C ILE A 243 5.87 7.54 1.68
N ALA A 244 6.63 7.56 2.77
CA ALA A 244 6.15 7.15 4.09
C ALA A 244 5.77 8.39 4.90
N ILE A 245 4.48 8.54 5.21
CA ILE A 245 3.96 9.61 6.04
C ILE A 245 4.10 9.23 7.50
N VAL A 246 4.77 10.09 8.26
CA VAL A 246 5.03 9.92 9.69
C VAL A 246 4.39 11.07 10.45
N GLY A 247 3.65 10.73 11.49
CA GLY A 247 2.96 11.70 12.33
C GLY A 247 2.52 11.07 13.64
N SER A 248 1.89 11.87 14.49
CA SER A 248 1.22 11.33 15.68
C SER A 248 0.05 10.43 15.29
N ARG A 249 -0.23 9.41 16.11
CA ARG A 249 -1.39 8.54 15.91
C ARG A 249 -2.68 9.39 15.84
N GLY A 250 -3.44 9.25 14.76
CA GLY A 250 -4.65 10.02 14.54
C GLY A 250 -5.03 10.10 13.05
N PRO A 251 -6.10 10.85 12.72
CA PRO A 251 -6.63 10.92 11.36
C PRO A 251 -5.78 11.75 10.40
N SER A 252 -4.84 12.55 10.90
CA SER A 252 -4.01 13.44 10.08
C SER A 252 -3.14 12.70 9.06
N MET A 253 -2.59 11.53 9.41
CA MET A 253 -1.75 10.76 8.47
C MET A 253 -2.58 10.21 7.30
N PRO A 254 -3.71 9.50 7.51
CA PRO A 254 -4.58 9.08 6.40
C PRO A 254 -5.09 10.24 5.54
N GLN A 255 -5.51 11.35 6.16
CA GLN A 255 -6.01 12.52 5.43
C GLN A 255 -4.93 13.16 4.55
N PHE A 256 -3.70 13.27 5.06
CA PHE A 256 -2.57 13.77 4.27
C PHE A 256 -2.22 12.80 3.13
N ALA A 257 -2.26 11.50 3.40
CA ALA A 257 -2.00 10.46 2.41
C ALA A 257 -3.00 10.53 1.26
N GLU A 258 -4.28 10.73 1.57
CA GLU A 258 -5.35 10.92 0.57
C GLU A 258 -5.08 12.14 -0.32
N VAL A 259 -4.61 13.27 0.24
CA VAL A 259 -4.23 14.45 -0.55
C VAL A 259 -3.08 14.14 -1.52
N LEU A 260 -2.06 13.39 -1.09
CA LEU A 260 -0.96 12.97 -1.96
C LEU A 260 -1.43 12.06 -3.09
N VAL A 261 -2.25 11.04 -2.78
CA VAL A 261 -2.75 10.12 -3.81
C VAL A 261 -3.65 10.85 -4.80
N LYS A 262 -4.52 11.75 -4.34
CA LYS A 262 -5.34 12.62 -5.21
C LYS A 262 -4.53 13.58 -6.07
N SER A 263 -3.30 13.87 -5.66
CA SER A 263 -2.32 14.62 -6.44
C SER A 263 -1.42 13.72 -7.31
N SER A 264 -1.85 12.46 -7.54
CA SER A 264 -1.18 11.47 -8.38
C SER A 264 0.24 11.10 -7.91
N PHE A 265 0.49 11.14 -6.60
CA PHE A 265 1.72 10.57 -6.05
C PHE A 265 1.54 9.06 -5.83
N PRO A 266 2.35 8.20 -6.50
CA PRO A 266 2.32 6.78 -6.27
C PRO A 266 3.12 6.42 -5.01
N ARG A 267 2.95 5.17 -4.55
CA ARG A 267 3.70 4.54 -3.46
C ARG A 267 3.60 5.26 -2.11
N VAL A 268 2.45 5.88 -1.85
CA VAL A 268 2.17 6.56 -0.58
C VAL A 268 1.70 5.56 0.47
N CYS A 269 2.27 5.60 1.67
CA CYS A 269 1.82 4.82 2.81
C CYS A 269 1.95 5.60 4.12
N THR A 270 1.20 5.20 5.15
CA THR A 270 1.28 5.81 6.49
C THR A 270 2.00 4.90 7.48
N LEU A 271 2.73 5.48 8.44
CA LEU A 271 3.40 4.71 9.47
C LEU A 271 2.38 4.10 10.44
N HIS A 272 2.42 2.77 10.59
CA HIS A 272 1.60 2.07 11.57
C HIS A 272 1.94 2.51 13.00
N ARG A 273 0.90 2.76 13.81
CA ARG A 273 0.99 3.24 15.22
C ARG A 273 1.62 4.63 15.42
N GLY A 274 2.00 5.34 14.36
CA GLY A 274 2.54 6.70 14.43
C GLY A 274 3.97 6.79 14.96
N ILE A 275 4.51 8.00 15.05
CA ILE A 275 5.94 8.22 15.37
C ILE A 275 6.36 7.73 16.77
N GLN A 276 5.38 7.51 17.66
CA GLN A 276 5.62 7.06 19.03
C GLN A 276 6.41 5.74 19.07
N VAL A 277 6.16 4.81 18.13
CA VAL A 277 6.92 3.55 18.08
C VAL A 277 8.39 3.74 17.72
N LEU A 278 8.71 4.74 16.89
CA LEU A 278 10.09 5.09 16.55
C LEU A 278 10.81 5.79 17.70
N ARG A 279 10.08 6.58 18.50
CA ARG A 279 10.61 7.21 19.72
C ARG A 279 11.00 6.17 20.76
N SER A 280 10.12 5.21 21.05
CA SER A 280 10.39 4.15 22.02
C SER A 280 11.58 3.26 21.64
N ALA A 281 11.88 3.16 20.34
CA ALA A 281 13.02 2.43 19.82
C ALA A 281 14.29 3.29 19.62
N ASN A 282 14.33 4.55 20.10
CA ASN A 282 15.47 5.46 20.02
C ASN A 282 15.99 5.71 18.58
N ILE A 283 15.10 5.74 17.60
CA ILE A 283 15.44 5.96 16.18
C ILE A 283 15.50 7.46 15.83
N LEU A 284 14.81 8.30 16.60
CA LEU A 284 14.66 9.73 16.29
C LEU A 284 15.96 10.51 16.56
N VAL A 285 16.29 11.42 15.65
CA VAL A 285 17.45 12.31 15.72
C VAL A 285 17.01 13.76 15.73
N VAL A 286 17.80 14.65 16.33
CA VAL A 286 17.55 16.10 16.26
C VAL A 286 18.01 16.59 14.88
N PRO A 287 17.12 17.18 14.07
CA PRO A 287 17.49 17.73 12.76
C PRO A 287 18.60 18.80 12.90
N GLY A 288 19.64 18.70 12.09
CA GLY A 288 20.76 19.66 12.08
C GLY A 288 21.84 19.43 13.15
N ALA A 289 21.78 18.35 13.94
CA ALA A 289 22.79 18.00 14.93
C ALA A 289 23.96 17.14 14.39
N MET A 290 24.16 17.09 13.06
CA MET A 290 25.30 16.44 12.39
C MET A 290 26.04 17.40 11.48
#